data_AF-A0A351K1H0-F1
#
_entry.id   AF-A0A351K1H0-F1
#
_cell.length_a   1.000
_cell.length_b   1.000
_cell.length_c   1.000
_cell.angle_alpha   90.00
_cell.angle_beta   90.00
_cell.angle_gamma   90.00
#
_symmetry.space_group_name_H-M   'P 1'
#
loop_
_entity.id
_entity.type
_entity.pdbx_description
1 polymer ?
#
loop_
_entity_poly.entity_id
_entity_poly.type
_entity_poly.pdbx_seq_one_letter_code
_entity_poly.pdbx_strand_id
1 'polypeptide(L)'
;FFGGDPVEVPYTLSDMAADAIGLVDALDCEVVDAVGVSMGGMIVQTMAIEHPGRLRSVVSIMSTTGGPGVGLPTETALEQLLMEPPDNREEYIESSVGAKVWSSQRYFDPQRAREKAAANFDR
;
A
#
# COMPACT_ATOMS: atom_id res chain seq x y z
N PHE A 1 -11.91 10.85 -4.60
CA PHE A 1 -11.64 9.58 -5.29
C PHE A 1 -12.85 8.67 -5.04
N PHE A 2 -13.62 8.39 -6.09
CA PHE A 2 -14.93 7.73 -6.13
C PHE A 2 -16.08 8.38 -5.33
N GLY A 3 -16.73 9.38 -5.95
CA GLY A 3 -18.17 9.64 -5.76
C GLY A 3 -18.68 10.31 -4.48
N GLY A 4 -17.81 10.79 -3.59
CA GLY A 4 -18.20 11.56 -2.40
C GLY A 4 -17.95 13.06 -2.53
N ASP A 5 -18.62 13.84 -1.68
CA ASP A 5 -18.34 15.27 -1.51
C ASP A 5 -16.85 15.50 -1.14
N PRO A 6 -16.26 16.66 -1.49
CA PRO A 6 -14.92 16.99 -1.05
C PRO A 6 -14.87 16.96 0.47
N VAL A 7 -14.18 15.97 1.03
CA VAL A 7 -13.91 15.90 2.47
C VAL A 7 -12.57 16.59 2.71
N GLU A 8 -12.54 17.50 3.69
CA GLU A 8 -11.28 18.03 4.21
C GLU A 8 -10.51 16.86 4.84
N VAL A 9 -9.40 16.46 4.22
CA VAL A 9 -8.60 15.33 4.69
C VAL A 9 -7.77 15.83 5.87
N PRO A 10 -8.00 15.36 7.11
CA PRO A 10 -7.34 15.91 8.29
C PRO A 10 -5.86 15.49 8.43
N TYR A 11 -5.41 14.54 7.60
CA TYR A 11 -4.06 14.00 7.64
C TYR A 11 -3.60 13.62 6.23
N THR A 12 -2.56 14.31 5.76
CA THR A 12 -2.10 14.29 4.37
C THR A 12 -0.81 13.48 4.21
N LEU A 13 -0.40 13.23 2.96
CA LEU A 13 0.91 12.64 2.67
C LEU A 13 2.07 13.52 3.16
N SER A 14 1.91 14.84 3.14
CA SER A 14 2.90 15.79 3.66
C SER A 14 3.00 15.67 5.19
N ASP A 15 1.88 15.50 5.89
CA ASP A 15 1.90 15.26 7.35
C ASP A 15 2.61 13.93 7.67
N MET A 16 2.30 12.86 6.94
CA MET A 16 2.99 11.57 7.08
C MET A 16 4.49 11.65 6.78
N ALA A 17 4.88 12.43 5.76
CA ALA A 17 6.28 12.65 5.41
C ALA A 17 7.00 13.44 6.51
N ALA A 18 6.36 14.48 7.05
CA ALA A 18 6.89 15.28 8.15
C ALA A 18 7.08 14.42 9.42
N ASP A 19 6.12 13.57 9.76
CA ASP A 19 6.24 12.64 10.90
C ASP A 19 7.41 11.66 10.72
N ALA A 20 7.58 11.12 9.49
CA ALA A 20 8.69 10.23 9.19
C ALA A 20 10.05 10.95 9.29
N ILE A 21 10.15 12.21 8.87
CA ILE A 21 11.36 13.02 9.04
C ILE A 21 11.59 13.37 10.51
N GLY A 22 10.54 13.66 11.27
CA GLY A 22 10.62 13.86 12.72
C GLY A 22 11.17 12.64 13.45
N LEU A 23 10.81 11.43 13.01
CA LEU A 23 11.42 10.20 13.52
C LEU A 23 12.92 10.10 13.17
N VAL A 24 13.30 10.48 11.94
CA VAL A 24 14.72 10.52 11.53
C VAL A 24 15.51 11.48 12.42
N ASP A 25 14.95 12.66 12.73
CA ASP A 25 15.54 13.63 13.66
C ASP A 25 15.66 13.07 15.08
N ALA A 26 14.59 12.43 15.59
CA ALA A 26 14.58 11.85 16.93
C ALA A 26 15.56 10.68 17.11
N LEU A 27 15.98 10.07 16.00
CA LEU A 27 17.00 9.01 15.96
C LEU A 27 18.41 9.56 15.71
N ASP A 28 18.60 10.88 15.74
CA ASP A 28 19.87 11.58 15.46
C ASP A 28 20.50 11.19 14.12
N CYS A 29 19.66 10.88 13.12
CA CYS A 29 20.08 10.52 11.78
C CYS A 29 20.02 11.74 10.85
N GLU A 30 21.13 12.07 10.19
CA GLU A 30 21.16 13.19 9.25
C GLU A 30 20.50 12.80 7.91
N VAL A 31 20.84 11.61 7.39
CA VAL A 31 20.40 11.09 6.09
C VAL A 31 20.08 9.61 6.17
N VAL A 32 18.99 9.16 5.55
CA VAL A 32 18.56 7.74 5.54
C VAL A 32 18.29 7.19 4.14
N ASP A 33 18.29 5.86 4.01
CA ASP A 33 17.70 5.18 2.85
C ASP A 33 16.24 4.84 3.19
N ALA A 34 15.30 5.25 2.35
CA ALA A 34 13.87 5.10 2.61
C ALA A 34 13.24 4.03 1.70
N VAL A 35 12.50 3.10 2.30
CA VAL A 35 11.77 2.04 1.56
C VAL A 35 10.28 2.17 1.87
N GLY A 36 9.47 2.28 0.83
CA GLY A 36 8.01 2.45 0.95
C GLY A 36 7.25 1.45 0.08
N VAL A 37 6.19 0.86 0.64
CA VAL A 37 5.30 -0.09 -0.05
C VAL A 37 3.90 0.51 -0.18
N SER A 38 3.29 0.45 -1.37
CA SER A 38 1.93 0.98 -1.62
C SER A 38 1.83 2.46 -1.25
N MET A 39 0.94 2.86 -0.33
CA MET A 39 0.89 4.24 0.20
C MET A 39 2.23 4.67 0.82
N GLY A 40 2.98 3.76 1.44
CA GLY A 40 4.34 4.04 1.93
C GLY A 40 5.27 4.50 0.81
N GLY A 41 5.09 3.99 -0.41
CA GLY A 41 5.83 4.46 -1.58
C GLY A 41 5.50 5.92 -1.94
N MET A 42 4.26 6.37 -1.70
CA MET A 42 3.89 7.78 -1.87
C MET A 42 4.54 8.65 -0.79
N ILE A 43 4.52 8.19 0.47
CA ILE A 43 5.13 8.91 1.59
C ILE A 43 6.63 9.13 1.34
N VAL A 44 7.38 8.10 0.96
CA VAL A 44 8.83 8.25 0.72
C VAL A 44 9.14 9.12 -0.52
N GLN A 45 8.24 9.16 -1.51
CA GLN A 45 8.33 10.13 -2.62
C GLN A 45 8.11 11.55 -2.11
N THR A 46 7.09 11.77 -1.28
CA THR A 46 6.81 13.07 -0.65
C THR A 46 7.97 13.52 0.24
N MET A 47 8.55 12.64 1.06
CA MET A 47 9.75 12.94 1.85
C MET A 47 10.91 13.43 0.97
N ALA A 48 11.17 12.76 -0.16
CA ALA A 48 12.25 13.14 -1.06
C ALA A 48 12.02 14.50 -1.74
N ILE A 49 10.76 14.87 -1.99
CA ILE A 49 10.37 16.14 -2.62
C ILE A 49 10.41 17.29 -1.61
N GLU A 50 9.82 17.09 -0.43
CA GLU A 50 9.59 18.15 0.56
C GLU A 50 10.80 18.33 1.50
N HIS A 51 11.60 17.29 1.70
CA HIS A 51 12.79 17.31 2.57
C HIS A 51 14.05 16.89 1.80
N PRO A 52 14.42 17.63 0.73
CA PRO A 52 15.58 17.31 -0.08
C PRO A 52 16.85 17.28 0.78
N GLY A 53 17.70 16.27 0.54
CA GLY A 53 18.94 16.08 1.29
C GLY A 53 18.81 15.21 2.54
N ARG A 54 17.59 14.90 3.01
CA ARG A 54 17.37 13.97 4.14
C ARG A 54 17.40 12.50 3.72
N LEU A 55 17.29 12.22 2.42
CA LEU A 55 17.27 10.87 1.88
C LEU A 55 18.45 10.64 0.95
N ARG A 56 19.21 9.57 1.20
CA ARG A 56 20.31 9.10 0.33
C ARG A 56 19.77 8.31 -0.85
N SER A 57 18.75 7.48 -0.61
CA SER A 57 18.07 6.70 -1.64
C SER A 57 16.61 6.46 -1.30
N VAL A 58 15.81 6.20 -2.34
CA VAL A 58 14.39 5.84 -2.23
C VAL A 58 14.14 4.54 -2.96
N VAL A 59 13.47 3.60 -2.30
CA VAL A 59 12.92 2.39 -2.90
C VAL A 59 11.40 2.43 -2.78
N SER A 60 10.73 2.66 -3.91
CA SER A 60 9.26 2.64 -3.99
C SER A 60 8.79 1.30 -4.57
N ILE A 61 7.93 0.61 -3.82
CA ILE A 61 7.46 -0.73 -4.16
C ILE A 61 5.94 -0.68 -4.33
N MET A 62 5.42 -1.17 -5.46
CA MET A 62 3.99 -1.33 -5.74
C MET A 62 3.15 -0.09 -5.39
N SER A 63 3.69 1.09 -5.71
CA SER A 63 3.08 2.39 -5.44
C SER A 63 2.76 3.13 -6.74
N THR A 64 2.17 4.31 -6.65
CA THR A 64 1.90 5.20 -7.78
C THR A 64 2.45 6.60 -7.49
N THR A 65 2.66 7.38 -8.54
CA THR A 65 3.12 8.78 -8.45
C THR A 65 2.03 9.73 -7.94
N GLY A 66 0.77 9.26 -7.87
CA GLY A 66 -0.38 10.10 -7.52
C GLY A 66 -0.83 11.03 -8.66
N GLY A 67 -0.20 10.94 -9.83
CA GLY A 67 -0.58 11.72 -11.01
C GLY A 67 -2.00 11.37 -11.50
N PRO A 68 -2.79 12.36 -11.97
CA PRO A 68 -4.13 12.10 -12.49
C PRO A 68 -4.12 11.03 -13.59
N GLY A 69 -4.94 10.00 -13.44
CA GLY A 69 -5.07 8.90 -14.41
C GLY A 69 -3.95 7.86 -14.38
N VAL A 70 -2.97 7.95 -13.47
CA VAL A 70 -1.85 6.99 -13.38
C VAL A 70 -2.15 5.91 -12.35
N GLY A 71 -1.98 4.65 -12.75
CA GLY A 71 -2.08 3.50 -11.84
C GLY A 71 -3.51 3.19 -11.38
N LEU A 72 -4.52 3.57 -12.17
CA LEU A 72 -5.90 3.19 -11.89
C LEU A 72 -6.05 1.66 -11.98
N PRO A 73 -6.73 1.02 -11.00
CA PRO A 73 -7.01 -0.40 -11.05
C PRO A 73 -8.01 -0.71 -12.16
N THR A 74 -7.99 -1.96 -12.64
CA THR A 74 -9.11 -2.49 -13.41
C THR A 74 -10.36 -2.58 -12.52
N GLU A 75 -11.54 -2.58 -13.12
CA GLU A 75 -12.80 -2.75 -12.38
C GLU A 75 -12.79 -4.01 -11.52
N THR A 76 -12.39 -5.16 -12.09
CA THR A 76 -12.25 -6.42 -11.34
C THR A 76 -11.24 -6.31 -10.20
N ALA A 77 -10.11 -5.61 -10.37
CA ALA A 77 -9.15 -5.46 -9.29
C ALA A 77 -9.71 -4.57 -8.16
N LEU A 78 -10.48 -3.55 -8.51
CA LEU A 78 -11.13 -2.67 -7.54
C LEU A 78 -12.23 -3.40 -6.76
N GLU A 79 -13.08 -4.17 -7.46
CA GLU A 79 -14.11 -5.02 -6.83
C GLU A 79 -13.50 -6.02 -5.86
N GLN A 80 -12.42 -6.70 -6.25
CA GLN A 80 -11.72 -7.65 -5.38
C GLN A 80 -11.07 -6.96 -4.18
N LEU A 81 -10.58 -5.73 -4.33
CA LEU A 81 -9.96 -4.96 -3.24
C LEU A 81 -10.98 -4.47 -2.21
N LEU A 82 -12.17 -4.10 -2.67
CA LEU A 82 -13.25 -3.56 -1.83
C LEU A 82 -14.21 -4.63 -1.31
N MET A 83 -14.00 -5.90 -1.69
CA MET A 83 -14.80 -7.02 -1.21
C MET A 83 -14.73 -7.12 0.31
N GLU A 84 -15.89 -7.18 0.96
CA GLU A 84 -15.96 -7.50 2.39
C GLU A 84 -15.47 -8.93 2.62
N PRO A 85 -14.52 -9.15 3.55
CA PRO A 85 -14.03 -10.49 3.82
C PRO A 85 -15.15 -11.35 4.41
N PRO A 86 -15.32 -12.61 3.97
CA PRO A 86 -16.32 -13.51 4.53
C PRO A 86 -16.08 -13.78 6.02
N ASP A 87 -17.16 -13.92 6.79
CA ASP A 87 -17.11 -14.21 8.23
C ASP A 87 -16.71 -15.66 8.53
N ASN A 88 -17.01 -16.60 7.62
CA ASN A 88 -16.70 -18.00 7.82
C ASN A 88 -15.38 -18.40 7.17
N ARG A 89 -14.68 -19.32 7.85
CA ARG A 89 -13.33 -19.74 7.51
C ARG A 89 -13.22 -20.34 6.11
N GLU A 90 -14.20 -21.15 5.70
CA GLU A 90 -14.17 -21.83 4.39
C GLU A 90 -14.26 -20.82 3.24
N GLU A 91 -15.22 -19.90 3.32
CA GLU A 91 -15.38 -18.83 2.33
C GLU A 91 -14.21 -17.84 2.34
N TYR A 92 -13.66 -17.51 3.52
CA TYR A 92 -12.46 -16.68 3.62
C TYR A 92 -11.25 -17.31 2.91
N ILE A 93 -11.09 -18.63 3.05
CA ILE A 93 -10.01 -19.36 2.38
C ILE A 93 -10.24 -19.38 0.86
N GLU A 94 -11.45 -19.67 0.40
CA GLU A 94 -11.73 -19.72 -1.04
C GLU A 94 -11.65 -18.34 -1.71
N SER A 95 -12.11 -17.28 -1.04
CA SER A 95 -12.02 -15.91 -1.57
C SER A 95 -10.57 -15.46 -1.79
N SER A 96 -9.60 -16.01 -1.04
CA SER A 96 -8.18 -15.68 -1.18
C SER A 96 -7.60 -15.94 -2.57
N VAL A 97 -8.21 -16.84 -3.35
CA VAL A 97 -7.79 -17.12 -4.73
C VAL A 97 -8.05 -15.91 -5.65
N GLY A 98 -9.00 -15.04 -5.30
CA GLY A 98 -9.30 -13.79 -5.99
C GLY A 98 -8.12 -12.83 -6.09
N ALA A 99 -7.16 -12.92 -5.14
CA ALA A 99 -5.91 -12.15 -5.16
C ALA A 99 -5.06 -12.38 -6.43
N LYS A 100 -5.37 -13.42 -7.22
CA LYS A 100 -4.76 -13.64 -8.54
C LYS A 100 -4.84 -12.41 -9.44
N VAL A 101 -5.87 -11.58 -9.29
CA VAL A 101 -6.11 -10.39 -10.14
C VAL A 101 -4.93 -9.40 -10.11
N TRP A 102 -4.28 -9.21 -8.95
CA TRP A 102 -3.11 -8.34 -8.77
C TRP A 102 -1.80 -9.13 -8.53
N SER A 103 -1.85 -10.46 -8.60
CA SER A 103 -0.69 -11.32 -8.40
C SER A 103 0.03 -11.66 -9.70
N SER A 104 1.21 -12.27 -9.58
CA SER A 104 1.96 -12.77 -10.73
C SER A 104 1.17 -13.82 -11.51
N GLN A 105 0.89 -13.56 -12.79
CA GLN A 105 0.18 -14.52 -13.63
C GLN A 105 0.95 -15.83 -13.88
N ARG A 106 2.28 -15.80 -13.72
CA ARG A 106 3.15 -16.96 -13.91
C ARG A 106 3.38 -17.78 -12.63
N TYR A 107 3.45 -17.11 -11.49
CA TYR A 107 3.88 -17.73 -10.23
C TYR A 107 2.79 -17.75 -9.16
N PHE A 108 1.57 -17.30 -9.46
CA PHE A 108 0.46 -17.41 -8.53
C PHE A 108 0.11 -18.88 -8.29
N ASP A 109 0.14 -19.26 -7.01
CA ASP A 109 -0.21 -20.59 -6.55
C ASP A 109 -1.49 -20.48 -5.69
N PRO A 110 -2.63 -20.98 -6.20
CA PRO A 110 -3.90 -20.91 -5.47
C PRO A 110 -3.90 -21.75 -4.20
N GLN A 111 -3.11 -22.83 -4.13
CA GLN A 111 -3.01 -23.65 -2.93
C GLN A 111 -2.27 -22.88 -1.83
N ARG A 112 -1.14 -22.25 -2.19
CA ARG A 112 -0.40 -21.39 -1.27
C ARG A 112 -1.23 -20.18 -0.79
N ALA A 113 -2.08 -19.62 -1.66
CA ALA A 113 -2.99 -18.53 -1.27
C ALA A 113 -3.96 -19.00 -0.17
N ARG A 114 -4.62 -20.15 -0.38
CA ARG A 114 -5.52 -20.78 0.61
C ARG A 114 -4.83 -21.10 1.93
N GLU A 115 -3.63 -21.67 1.88
CA GLU A 115 -2.86 -22.01 3.09
C GLU A 115 -2.51 -20.78 3.93
N LYS A 116 -2.10 -19.68 3.26
CA LYS A 116 -1.86 -18.40 3.95
C LYS A 116 -3.14 -17.81 4.54
N ALA A 117 -4.24 -17.88 3.80
CA ALA A 117 -5.53 -17.38 4.27
C ALA A 117 -6.00 -18.15 5.51
N ALA A 118 -5.91 -19.49 5.48
CA ALA A 118 -6.21 -20.33 6.64
C ALA A 118 -5.39 -19.92 7.87
N ALA A 119 -4.06 -19.78 7.72
CA ALA A 119 -3.18 -19.39 8.80
C ALA A 119 -3.47 -17.97 9.35
N ASN A 120 -3.88 -17.03 8.50
CA ASN A 120 -4.23 -15.67 8.92
C ASN A 120 -5.58 -15.61 9.64
N PHE A 121 -6.57 -16.40 9.22
CA PHE A 121 -7.88 -16.47 9.86
C PHE A 121 -7.79 -17.07 11.27
N ASP A 122 -6.90 -18.06 11.44
CA ASP A 122 -6.74 -18.80 12.69
C ASP A 122 -5.87 -18.07 13.74
N ARG A 123 -5.33 -16.88 13.43
CA ARG A 123 -4.41 -16.10 14.28
C ARG A 123 -5.14 -15.08 15.16
#